data_AF-A0A2E4BQP9-F1
#
_entry.id   AF-A0A2E4BQP9-F1
#
_cell.length_a   1.000
_cell.length_b   1.000
_cell.length_c   1.000
_cell.angle_alpha   90.00
_cell.angle_beta   90.00
_cell.angle_gamma   90.00
#
_symmetry.space_group_name_H-M   'P 1'
#
loop_
_entity.id
_entity.type
_entity.pdbx_description
1 polymer ?
#
loop_
_entity_poly.entity_id
_entity_poly.type
_entity_poly.pdbx_seq_one_letter_code
_entity_poly.pdbx_strand_id
1 'polypeptide(L)'
;MKMLFITSTRVGDAILSTGLLSKVISDNSNIKITIACGPAAAPLFRCVPGLERIIVLDKMLFSLHWLRLWVLCIGTYWDIVIDLRNAPVTYLLLRGNRHGVPRSTGLERRVERLARVLDPEFVAEPILWTDENEESLAHKLIPNGEPVIAVGPTANWRAKTWRSENFSELIRRLSGPHGILPGSRIAIFGRDDERPMVFNLISDIPEERRIDLVGNLDLLQAYACLKRCSLYVGNDSGLMHLAAASGIPTLALFGPTPDLLYAPWGDYTSVVRTKAGMEEIFPEKFDHRASDSLMDSLSVEMAEKGANDLWRRFKESKE
;
A
#
# COMPACT_ATOMS: atom_id res chain seq x y z
N MET A 1 -7.28 -27.79 -7.44
CA MET A 1 -7.47 -27.33 -6.05
C MET A 1 -8.18 -25.98 -6.07
N LYS A 2 -9.24 -25.78 -5.28
CA LYS A 2 -10.02 -24.53 -5.17
C LYS A 2 -9.73 -23.83 -3.85
N MET A 3 -9.44 -22.55 -3.93
CA MET A 3 -9.12 -21.71 -2.78
C MET A 3 -10.05 -20.52 -2.68
N LEU A 4 -10.54 -20.26 -1.47
CA LEU A 4 -11.22 -19.02 -1.12
C LEU A 4 -10.29 -18.16 -0.26
N PHE A 5 -9.91 -16.99 -0.75
CA PHE A 5 -9.09 -16.01 -0.05
C PHE A 5 -9.92 -14.78 0.33
N ILE A 6 -10.13 -14.55 1.63
CA ILE A 6 -10.94 -13.44 2.13
C ILE A 6 -10.01 -12.45 2.83
N THR A 7 -9.90 -11.23 2.30
CA THR A 7 -8.95 -10.22 2.77
C THR A 7 -9.61 -8.92 3.23
N SER A 8 -8.80 -7.96 3.68
CA SER A 8 -9.22 -6.69 4.24
C SER A 8 -9.96 -5.81 3.23
N THR A 9 -10.82 -4.94 3.76
CA THR A 9 -11.39 -3.81 3.01
C THR A 9 -10.43 -2.63 2.96
N ARG A 10 -9.41 -2.59 3.83
CA ARG A 10 -8.38 -1.55 3.81
C ARG A 10 -7.30 -1.93 2.81
N VAL A 11 -6.95 -0.99 1.95
CA VAL A 11 -5.97 -1.18 0.87
C VAL A 11 -4.60 -1.64 1.41
N GLY A 12 -4.07 -0.99 2.45
CA GLY A 12 -2.78 -1.38 3.05
C GLY A 12 -2.73 -2.83 3.51
N ASP A 13 -3.71 -3.26 4.31
CA ASP A 13 -3.80 -4.65 4.78
C ASP A 13 -3.98 -5.64 3.62
N ALA A 14 -4.75 -5.27 2.58
CA ALA A 14 -4.94 -6.11 1.40
C ALA A 14 -3.61 -6.32 0.65
N ILE A 15 -2.81 -5.25 0.49
CA ILE A 15 -1.46 -5.33 -0.09
C ILE A 15 -0.56 -6.21 0.75
N LEU A 16 -0.48 -5.96 2.07
CA LEU A 16 0.35 -6.78 2.97
C LEU A 16 -0.02 -8.27 2.95
N SER A 17 -1.29 -8.59 2.66
CA SER A 17 -1.75 -9.98 2.56
C SER A 17 -1.34 -10.71 1.28
N THR A 18 -0.83 -9.99 0.27
CA THR A 18 -0.47 -10.59 -1.02
C THR A 18 0.74 -11.51 -0.93
N GLY A 19 1.68 -11.28 0.00
CA GLY A 19 2.79 -12.21 0.25
C GLY A 19 2.29 -13.58 0.68
N LEU A 20 1.28 -13.61 1.56
CA LEU A 20 0.61 -14.85 1.98
C LEU A 20 -0.03 -15.56 0.79
N LEU A 21 -0.72 -14.81 -0.08
CA LEU A 21 -1.33 -15.34 -1.29
C LEU A 21 -0.28 -15.92 -2.25
N SER A 22 0.83 -15.21 -2.44
CA SER A 22 1.96 -15.64 -3.28
C SER A 22 2.55 -16.97 -2.80
N LYS A 23 2.70 -17.15 -1.49
CA LYS A 23 3.18 -18.41 -0.89
C LYS A 23 2.25 -19.59 -1.21
N VAL A 24 0.92 -19.40 -1.15
CA VAL A 24 0.00 -20.49 -1.52
C VAL A 24 0.10 -20.82 -3.01
N ILE A 25 0.24 -19.80 -3.87
CA ILE A 25 0.39 -19.98 -5.31
C ILE A 25 1.68 -20.74 -5.63
N SER A 26 2.81 -20.38 -5.01
CA SER A 26 4.09 -21.07 -5.24
C SER A 26 4.05 -22.53 -4.87
N ASP A 27 3.30 -22.88 -3.83
CA ASP A 27 3.18 -24.25 -3.34
C ASP A 27 2.18 -25.08 -4.18
N ASN A 28 1.40 -24.44 -5.07
CA ASN A 28 0.29 -25.07 -5.79
C ASN A 28 0.10 -24.52 -7.22
N SER A 29 0.83 -25.08 -8.19
CA SER A 29 0.90 -24.57 -9.58
C SER A 29 -0.40 -24.55 -10.40
N ASN A 30 -1.47 -25.24 -9.98
CA ASN A 30 -2.78 -25.29 -10.67
C ASN A 30 -3.95 -24.94 -9.73
N ILE A 31 -3.70 -24.06 -8.77
CA ILE A 31 -4.72 -23.58 -7.86
C ILE A 31 -5.72 -22.66 -8.57
N LYS A 32 -7.00 -22.83 -8.27
CA LYS A 32 -8.12 -22.00 -8.73
C LYS A 32 -8.56 -21.11 -7.58
N ILE A 33 -8.43 -19.80 -7.74
CA ILE A 33 -8.54 -18.84 -6.65
C ILE A 33 -9.80 -17.97 -6.82
N THR A 34 -10.64 -17.96 -5.79
CA THR A 34 -11.67 -16.94 -5.60
C THR A 34 -11.25 -16.00 -4.49
N ILE A 35 -11.24 -14.69 -4.77
CA ILE A 35 -10.85 -13.66 -3.80
C ILE A 35 -12.08 -12.86 -3.37
N ALA A 36 -12.30 -12.71 -2.07
CA ALA A 36 -13.31 -11.83 -1.52
C ALA A 36 -12.66 -10.65 -0.79
N CYS A 37 -12.96 -9.43 -1.23
CA CYS A 37 -12.31 -8.21 -0.72
C CYS A 37 -13.24 -6.99 -0.81
N GLY A 38 -12.84 -5.88 -0.19
CA GLY A 38 -13.57 -4.62 -0.33
C GLY A 38 -13.40 -3.99 -1.72
N PRO A 39 -14.33 -3.12 -2.15
CA PRO A 39 -14.31 -2.51 -3.49
C PRO A 39 -13.00 -1.76 -3.79
N ALA A 40 -12.47 -1.04 -2.81
CA ALA A 40 -11.21 -0.30 -2.97
C ALA A 40 -10.01 -1.21 -3.26
N ALA A 41 -9.98 -2.44 -2.74
CA ALA A 41 -8.87 -3.37 -2.91
C ALA A 41 -9.03 -4.30 -4.12
N ALA A 42 -10.24 -4.39 -4.70
CA ALA A 42 -10.54 -5.32 -5.78
C ALA A 42 -9.59 -5.22 -7.00
N PRO A 43 -9.20 -4.01 -7.48
CA PRO A 43 -8.28 -3.90 -8.60
C PRO A 43 -6.93 -4.58 -8.38
N LEU A 44 -6.42 -4.61 -7.14
CA LEU A 44 -5.11 -5.18 -6.78
C LEU A 44 -4.99 -6.67 -7.17
N PHE A 45 -6.11 -7.37 -7.24
CA PHE A 45 -6.15 -8.81 -7.39
C PHE A 45 -6.42 -9.27 -8.83
N ARG A 46 -6.61 -8.33 -9.78
CA ARG A 46 -7.07 -8.63 -11.15
C ARG A 46 -6.18 -9.62 -11.89
N CYS A 47 -4.86 -9.52 -11.72
CA CYS A 47 -3.90 -10.34 -12.46
C CYS A 47 -3.27 -11.45 -11.59
N VAL A 48 -3.90 -11.81 -10.47
CA VAL A 48 -3.43 -12.92 -9.61
C VAL A 48 -3.41 -14.23 -10.42
N PRO A 49 -2.30 -14.99 -10.43
CA PRO A 49 -2.23 -16.28 -11.09
C PRO A 49 -3.28 -17.26 -10.55
N GLY A 50 -4.02 -17.90 -11.45
CA GLY A 50 -5.08 -18.85 -11.08
C GLY A 50 -6.38 -18.20 -10.59
N LEU A 51 -6.53 -16.88 -10.69
CA LEU A 51 -7.77 -16.19 -10.36
C LEU A 51 -8.94 -16.65 -11.26
N GLU A 52 -10.00 -17.18 -10.65
CA GLU A 52 -11.26 -17.48 -11.34
C GLU A 52 -12.30 -16.38 -11.11
N ARG A 53 -12.29 -15.74 -9.92
CA ARG A 53 -13.33 -14.79 -9.53
C ARG A 53 -12.90 -13.82 -8.43
N ILE A 54 -13.32 -12.56 -8.55
CA ILE A 54 -13.32 -11.60 -7.45
C ILE A 54 -14.77 -11.39 -6.96
N ILE A 55 -14.99 -11.56 -5.67
CA ILE A 55 -16.23 -11.25 -4.96
C ILE A 55 -16.04 -9.93 -4.22
N VAL A 56 -16.62 -8.86 -4.75
CA VAL A 56 -16.57 -7.53 -4.11
C VAL A 56 -17.60 -7.47 -2.97
N LEU A 57 -17.11 -7.16 -1.76
CA LEU A 57 -17.87 -7.08 -0.53
C LEU A 57 -18.16 -5.62 -0.16
N ASP A 58 -19.24 -5.08 -0.73
CA ASP A 58 -19.79 -3.79 -0.32
C ASP A 58 -20.43 -3.90 1.07
N LYS A 59 -20.24 -2.88 1.91
CA LYS A 59 -20.84 -2.88 3.25
C LYS A 59 -22.37 -2.77 3.13
N MET A 60 -23.04 -3.87 3.40
CA MET A 60 -24.51 -3.93 3.47
C MET A 60 -25.04 -3.66 4.89
N LEU A 61 -26.28 -3.19 4.99
CA LEU A 61 -27.03 -3.10 6.25
C LEU A 61 -27.06 -4.46 6.97
N PHE A 62 -27.05 -4.43 8.30
CA PHE A 62 -27.03 -5.62 9.17
C PHE A 62 -25.91 -6.62 8.85
N SER A 63 -24.82 -6.16 8.23
CA SER A 63 -23.70 -7.00 7.80
C SER A 63 -24.08 -8.14 6.83
N LEU A 64 -25.16 -7.97 6.07
CA LEU A 64 -25.67 -8.97 5.12
C LEU A 64 -24.67 -9.32 3.99
N HIS A 65 -23.61 -8.56 3.82
CA HIS A 65 -22.53 -8.87 2.89
C HIS A 65 -21.81 -10.18 3.22
N TRP A 66 -21.79 -10.59 4.50
CA TRP A 66 -21.29 -11.91 4.89
C TRP A 66 -22.25 -13.04 4.50
N LEU A 67 -23.56 -12.81 4.62
CA LEU A 67 -24.56 -13.77 4.13
C LEU A 67 -24.48 -13.88 2.60
N ARG A 68 -24.32 -12.76 1.89
CA ARG A 68 -24.08 -12.73 0.44
C ARG A 68 -22.83 -13.53 0.08
N LEU A 69 -21.72 -13.32 0.78
CA LEU A 69 -20.48 -14.10 0.56
C LEU A 69 -20.75 -15.60 0.72
N TRP A 70 -21.46 -15.98 1.78
CA TRP A 70 -21.82 -17.39 2.02
C TRP A 70 -22.65 -17.98 0.88
N VAL A 71 -23.72 -17.29 0.45
CA VAL A 71 -24.56 -17.71 -0.69
C VAL A 71 -23.74 -17.83 -1.98
N LEU A 72 -22.78 -16.96 -2.21
CA LEU A 72 -21.92 -17.01 -3.40
C LEU A 72 -20.88 -18.13 -3.37
N CYS A 73 -20.58 -18.67 -2.19
CA CYS A 73 -19.57 -19.70 -1.97
C CYS A 73 -20.15 -21.09 -1.63
N ILE A 74 -21.45 -21.18 -1.31
CA ILE A 74 -22.12 -22.45 -1.02
C ILE A 74 -22.21 -23.33 -2.27
N GLY A 75 -22.21 -24.65 -2.10
CA GLY A 75 -22.22 -25.61 -3.19
C GLY A 75 -20.84 -25.88 -3.83
N THR A 76 -19.80 -25.19 -3.36
CA THR A 76 -18.41 -25.48 -3.71
C THR A 76 -17.70 -26.13 -2.53
N TYR A 77 -16.98 -27.23 -2.79
CA TYR A 77 -15.98 -27.74 -1.86
C TYR A 77 -14.69 -26.92 -2.05
N TRP A 78 -14.25 -26.28 -0.97
CA TRP A 78 -13.05 -25.45 -0.94
C TRP A 78 -11.89 -26.24 -0.32
N ASP A 79 -10.88 -26.59 -1.10
CA ASP A 79 -9.72 -27.32 -0.57
C ASP A 79 -9.01 -26.49 0.51
N ILE A 80 -8.90 -25.17 0.28
CA ILE A 80 -8.28 -24.21 1.20
C ILE A 80 -9.18 -22.98 1.36
N VAL A 81 -9.44 -22.58 2.60
CA VAL A 81 -10.06 -21.29 2.94
C VAL A 81 -9.09 -20.48 3.78
N ILE A 82 -8.63 -19.34 3.27
CA ILE A 82 -7.86 -18.35 4.04
C ILE A 82 -8.78 -17.17 4.33
N ASP A 83 -9.07 -16.96 5.61
CA ASP A 83 -10.02 -15.97 6.08
C ASP A 83 -9.35 -14.95 7.01
N LEU A 84 -8.83 -13.87 6.42
CA LEU A 84 -8.16 -12.81 7.14
C LEU A 84 -9.12 -11.89 7.89
N ARG A 85 -10.42 -12.13 7.74
CA ARG A 85 -11.50 -11.38 8.40
C ARG A 85 -12.12 -12.17 9.54
N ASN A 86 -11.78 -13.45 9.69
CA ASN A 86 -12.38 -14.38 10.63
C ASN A 86 -13.91 -14.32 10.59
N ALA A 87 -14.48 -14.27 9.39
CA ALA A 87 -15.91 -14.18 9.19
C ALA A 87 -16.61 -15.48 9.63
N PRO A 88 -17.60 -15.45 10.55
CA PRO A 88 -18.25 -16.66 11.07
C PRO A 88 -18.88 -17.54 9.99
N VAL A 89 -19.31 -16.95 8.88
CA VAL A 89 -19.94 -17.68 7.76
C VAL A 89 -19.00 -18.68 7.08
N THR A 90 -17.67 -18.52 7.21
CA THR A 90 -16.69 -19.43 6.58
C THR A 90 -16.60 -20.77 7.31
N TYR A 91 -17.08 -20.86 8.55
CA TYR A 91 -17.19 -22.12 9.30
C TYR A 91 -18.27 -23.04 8.74
N LEU A 92 -19.24 -22.49 7.99
CA LEU A 92 -20.36 -23.22 7.40
C LEU A 92 -20.08 -23.67 5.96
N LEU A 93 -18.91 -23.35 5.40
CA LEU A 93 -18.52 -23.78 4.05
C LEU A 93 -17.94 -25.20 4.09
N LEU A 94 -18.32 -26.03 3.11
CA LEU A 94 -17.69 -27.33 2.89
C LEU A 94 -16.24 -27.11 2.45
N ARG A 95 -15.29 -27.63 3.24
CA ARG A 95 -13.87 -27.33 3.04
C ARG A 95 -12.93 -28.41 3.58
N GLY A 96 -11.71 -28.43 3.06
CA GLY A 96 -10.58 -29.17 3.61
C GLY A 96 -9.96 -28.41 4.79
N ASN A 97 -9.04 -27.48 4.49
CA ASN A 97 -8.36 -26.67 5.50
C ASN A 97 -8.94 -25.26 5.58
N ARG A 98 -8.98 -24.69 6.80
CA ARG A 98 -9.32 -23.28 7.03
C ARG A 98 -8.26 -22.62 7.91
N HIS A 99 -7.70 -21.53 7.41
CA HIS A 99 -6.74 -20.69 8.10
C HIS A 99 -7.37 -19.33 8.40
N GLY A 100 -7.22 -18.86 9.64
CA GLY A 100 -7.73 -17.57 10.07
C GLY A 100 -6.65 -16.75 10.74
N VAL A 101 -6.80 -15.43 10.79
CA VAL A 101 -5.81 -14.55 11.42
C VAL A 101 -5.79 -14.78 12.93
N PRO A 102 -4.62 -15.08 13.53
CA PRO A 102 -4.49 -15.29 14.97
C PRO A 102 -4.81 -13.99 15.75
N ARG A 103 -5.08 -14.13 17.05
CA ARG A 103 -5.25 -12.96 17.93
C ARG A 103 -3.96 -12.15 17.96
N SER A 104 -4.11 -10.82 17.92
CA SER A 104 -3.00 -9.88 17.98
C SER A 104 -2.35 -9.92 19.35
N THR A 105 -1.02 -9.99 19.39
CA THR A 105 -0.23 -9.73 20.61
C THR A 105 -0.05 -8.24 20.88
N GLY A 106 -0.25 -7.40 19.84
CA GLY A 106 -0.16 -5.93 19.92
C GLY A 106 1.25 -5.38 19.70
N LEU A 107 2.25 -6.25 19.60
CA LEU A 107 3.67 -5.87 19.48
C LEU A 107 4.31 -6.27 18.13
N GLU A 108 3.56 -6.95 17.28
CA GLU A 108 4.03 -7.53 16.01
C GLU A 108 3.61 -6.68 14.81
N ARG A 109 4.43 -6.67 13.75
CA ARG A 109 4.09 -5.97 12.50
C ARG A 109 2.89 -6.65 11.83
N ARG A 110 2.10 -5.85 11.10
CA ARG A 110 0.90 -6.36 10.41
C ARG A 110 1.21 -7.51 9.45
N VAL A 111 2.28 -7.39 8.68
CA VAL A 111 2.71 -8.41 7.72
C VAL A 111 3.17 -9.71 8.38
N GLU A 112 3.88 -9.64 9.51
CA GLU A 112 4.26 -10.80 10.32
C GLU A 112 3.03 -11.53 10.86
N ARG A 113 2.05 -10.78 11.36
CA ARG A 113 0.78 -11.37 11.83
C ARG A 113 0.02 -12.09 10.71
N LEU A 114 0.07 -11.55 9.49
CA LEU A 114 -0.54 -12.18 8.32
C LEU A 114 0.22 -13.45 7.91
N ALA A 115 1.55 -13.45 7.96
CA ALA A 115 2.37 -14.61 7.67
C ALA A 115 2.02 -15.83 8.56
N ARG A 116 1.83 -15.58 9.86
CA ARG A 116 1.43 -16.59 10.87
C ARG A 116 0.11 -17.34 10.56
N VAL A 117 -0.67 -16.90 9.57
CA VAL A 117 -1.86 -17.60 9.11
C VAL A 117 -1.52 -18.96 8.49
N LEU A 118 -0.38 -19.04 7.81
CA LEU A 118 0.11 -20.27 7.19
C LEU A 118 1.38 -20.77 7.87
N ASP A 119 2.35 -19.88 8.08
CA ASP A 119 3.66 -20.23 8.59
C ASP A 119 4.23 -19.08 9.43
N PRO A 120 4.44 -19.26 10.75
CA PRO A 120 5.01 -18.22 11.60
C PRO A 120 6.49 -17.93 11.33
N GLU A 121 7.22 -18.84 10.67
CA GLU A 121 8.66 -18.69 10.42
C GLU A 121 8.97 -18.02 9.08
N PHE A 122 7.97 -17.91 8.19
CA PHE A 122 8.16 -17.37 6.84
C PHE A 122 7.26 -16.17 6.56
N VAL A 123 7.86 -14.97 6.55
CA VAL A 123 7.17 -13.73 6.14
C VAL A 123 7.43 -13.47 4.66
N ALA A 124 6.51 -13.92 3.83
CA ALA A 124 6.54 -13.63 2.40
C ALA A 124 6.38 -12.13 2.14
N GLU A 125 7.25 -11.57 1.31
CA GLU A 125 7.15 -10.17 0.91
C GLU A 125 5.86 -9.90 0.13
N PRO A 126 5.18 -8.77 0.38
CA PRO A 126 4.06 -8.34 -0.45
C PRO A 126 4.45 -8.20 -1.92
N ILE A 127 3.66 -8.77 -2.81
CA ILE A 127 3.87 -8.78 -4.26
C ILE A 127 2.53 -8.60 -4.96
N LEU A 128 2.53 -7.84 -6.06
CA LEU A 128 1.38 -7.76 -6.95
C LEU A 128 1.76 -8.26 -8.34
N TRP A 129 0.77 -8.76 -9.05
CA TRP A 129 0.88 -9.24 -10.41
C TRP A 129 0.21 -8.25 -11.34
N THR A 130 0.82 -7.98 -12.48
CA THR A 130 0.34 -7.08 -13.52
C THR A 130 0.35 -7.82 -14.85
N ASP A 131 -0.49 -7.39 -15.80
CA ASP A 131 -0.45 -7.89 -17.17
C ASP A 131 0.08 -6.82 -18.15
N GLU A 132 0.17 -7.18 -19.44
CA GLU A 132 0.68 -6.30 -20.50
C GLU A 132 -0.06 -4.96 -20.60
N ASN A 133 -1.34 -4.90 -20.22
CA ASN A 133 -2.13 -3.67 -20.24
C ASN A 133 -1.64 -2.69 -19.18
N GLU A 134 -1.45 -3.14 -17.93
CA GLU A 134 -0.92 -2.28 -16.87
C GLU A 134 0.54 -1.87 -17.16
N GLU A 135 1.37 -2.77 -17.69
CA GLU A 135 2.74 -2.43 -18.08
C GLU A 135 2.79 -1.39 -19.21
N SER A 136 1.97 -1.56 -20.24
CA SER A 136 1.91 -0.65 -21.40
C SER A 136 1.39 0.73 -20.99
N LEU A 137 0.38 0.78 -20.12
CA LEU A 137 -0.12 2.04 -19.56
C LEU A 137 0.98 2.75 -18.76
N ALA A 138 1.64 2.03 -17.85
CA ALA A 138 2.72 2.57 -17.04
C ALA A 138 3.87 3.09 -17.89
N HIS A 139 4.25 2.38 -18.96
CA HIS A 139 5.25 2.84 -19.92
C HIS A 139 4.82 4.13 -20.64
N LYS A 140 3.54 4.24 -21.03
CA LYS A 140 3.03 5.46 -21.69
C LYS A 140 3.06 6.67 -20.77
N LEU A 141 2.69 6.49 -19.50
CA LEU A 141 2.61 7.57 -18.51
C LEU A 141 4.00 7.96 -17.98
N ILE A 142 4.89 6.98 -17.80
CA ILE A 142 6.23 7.15 -17.26
C ILE A 142 7.23 6.48 -18.25
N PRO A 143 7.58 7.13 -19.37
CA PRO A 143 8.50 6.55 -20.35
C PRO A 143 9.91 6.37 -19.78
N ASN A 144 10.74 5.58 -20.45
CA ASN A 144 12.17 5.50 -20.13
C ASN A 144 12.81 6.89 -20.33
N GLY A 145 13.74 7.28 -19.48
CA GLY A 145 14.37 8.60 -19.54
C GLY A 145 14.91 9.02 -18.18
N GLU A 146 14.60 10.26 -17.79
CA GLU A 146 15.03 10.80 -16.50
C GLU A 146 14.46 9.98 -15.32
N PRO A 147 15.17 9.92 -14.19
CA PRO A 147 14.63 9.33 -12.97
C PRO A 147 13.30 9.95 -12.56
N VAL A 148 12.43 9.17 -11.92
CA VAL A 148 11.12 9.67 -11.47
C VAL A 148 10.97 9.51 -9.96
N ILE A 149 10.65 10.61 -9.28
CA ILE A 149 10.28 10.61 -7.87
C ILE A 149 8.75 10.49 -7.79
N ALA A 150 8.26 9.39 -7.21
CA ALA A 150 6.86 9.19 -6.88
C ALA A 150 6.53 9.87 -5.56
N VAL A 151 5.42 10.61 -5.55
CA VAL A 151 4.94 11.34 -4.38
C VAL A 151 3.55 10.85 -4.02
N GLY A 152 3.40 10.36 -2.79
CA GLY A 152 2.13 10.00 -2.16
C GLY A 152 1.75 11.00 -1.06
N PRO A 153 1.27 12.20 -1.42
CA PRO A 153 1.15 13.33 -0.50
C PRO A 153 -0.10 13.28 0.38
N THR A 154 -0.96 12.28 0.24
CA THR A 154 -2.23 12.16 0.97
C THR A 154 -2.24 10.95 1.90
N ALA A 155 -3.16 10.95 2.87
CA ALA A 155 -3.40 9.84 3.76
C ALA A 155 -4.89 9.73 4.07
N ASN A 156 -5.31 8.60 4.65
CA ASN A 156 -6.71 8.39 4.99
C ASN A 156 -7.24 9.34 6.07
N TRP A 157 -6.36 9.96 6.86
CA TRP A 157 -6.67 10.98 7.86
C TRP A 157 -5.80 12.21 7.63
N ARG A 158 -6.41 13.40 7.74
CA ARG A 158 -5.70 14.68 7.62
C ARG A 158 -4.56 14.81 8.64
N ALA A 159 -4.75 14.29 9.85
CA ALA A 159 -3.74 14.22 10.90
C ALA A 159 -2.44 13.49 10.51
N LYS A 160 -2.50 12.62 9.50
CA LYS A 160 -1.34 11.88 8.97
C LYS A 160 -0.82 12.45 7.65
N THR A 161 -1.23 13.65 7.28
CA THR A 161 -0.86 14.26 6.00
C THR A 161 0.22 15.30 6.26
N TRP A 162 1.43 15.09 5.76
CA TRP A 162 2.48 16.09 5.81
C TRP A 162 2.12 17.28 4.91
N ARG A 163 2.54 18.49 5.30
CA ARG A 163 2.15 19.73 4.62
C ARG A 163 2.64 19.74 3.17
N SER A 164 1.82 20.24 2.24
CA SER A 164 2.13 20.29 0.81
C SER A 164 3.41 21.10 0.53
N GLU A 165 3.61 22.18 1.26
CA GLU A 165 4.79 23.06 1.14
C GLU A 165 6.07 22.30 1.51
N ASN A 166 5.99 21.41 2.50
CA ASN A 166 7.11 20.57 2.89
C ASN A 166 7.42 19.50 1.82
N PHE A 167 6.39 18.94 1.18
CA PHE A 167 6.59 18.08 0.00
C PHE A 167 7.27 18.84 -1.15
N SER A 168 6.78 20.04 -1.49
CA SER A 168 7.35 20.88 -2.55
C SER A 168 8.84 21.16 -2.29
N GLU A 169 9.19 21.57 -1.06
CA GLU A 169 10.56 21.85 -0.68
C GLU A 169 11.45 20.59 -0.70
N LEU A 170 10.96 19.45 -0.16
CA LEU A 170 11.69 18.19 -0.19
C LEU A 170 11.98 17.75 -1.63
N ILE A 171 10.97 17.76 -2.49
CA ILE A 171 11.11 17.39 -3.91
C ILE A 171 12.15 18.28 -4.60
N ARG A 172 12.13 19.59 -4.33
CA ARG A 172 13.12 20.54 -4.87
C ARG A 172 14.54 20.18 -4.42
N ARG A 173 14.75 19.80 -3.15
CA ARG A 173 16.06 19.38 -2.64
C ARG A 173 16.54 18.07 -3.24
N LEU A 174 15.67 17.04 -3.25
CA LEU A 174 16.03 15.71 -3.78
C LEU A 174 16.31 15.72 -5.29
N SER A 175 15.64 16.61 -6.02
CA SER A 175 15.71 16.68 -7.48
C SER A 175 16.58 17.81 -8.03
N GLY A 176 17.13 18.66 -7.15
CA GLY A 176 18.02 19.75 -7.50
C GLY A 176 19.43 19.26 -7.91
N PRO A 177 20.32 20.17 -8.35
CA PRO A 177 21.66 19.81 -8.84
C PRO A 177 22.55 19.03 -7.86
N HIS A 178 22.30 19.19 -6.55
CA HIS A 178 23.03 18.50 -5.47
C HIS A 178 22.19 17.42 -4.79
N GLY A 179 20.98 17.16 -5.29
CA GLY A 179 20.09 16.14 -4.76
C GLY A 179 20.51 14.73 -5.15
N ILE A 180 19.88 13.73 -4.54
CA ILE A 180 20.12 12.32 -4.83
C ILE A 180 19.63 11.88 -6.22
N LEU A 181 18.72 12.65 -6.82
CA LEU A 181 18.08 12.35 -8.11
C LEU A 181 17.97 13.63 -8.97
N PRO A 182 19.12 14.24 -9.37
CA PRO A 182 19.13 15.51 -10.07
C PRO A 182 18.37 15.43 -11.40
N GLY A 183 17.54 16.43 -11.68
CA GLY A 183 16.77 16.52 -12.92
C GLY A 183 15.58 15.57 -13.02
N SER A 184 15.22 14.88 -11.93
CA SER A 184 14.11 13.92 -11.93
C SER A 184 12.75 14.53 -12.28
N ARG A 185 11.89 13.75 -12.93
CA ARG A 185 10.47 14.08 -13.09
C ARG A 185 9.71 13.69 -11.83
N ILE A 186 8.59 14.34 -11.56
CA ILE A 186 7.82 14.18 -10.33
C ILE A 186 6.44 13.62 -10.67
N ALA A 187 6.18 12.38 -10.23
CA ALA A 187 4.90 11.72 -10.38
C ALA A 187 4.06 11.87 -9.12
N ILE A 188 2.92 12.57 -9.22
CA ILE A 188 2.01 12.79 -8.10
C ILE A 188 0.86 11.80 -8.19
N PHE A 189 0.72 10.99 -7.15
CA PHE A 189 -0.32 9.97 -7.05
C PHE A 189 -1.38 10.40 -6.04
N GLY A 190 -2.61 9.96 -6.26
CA GLY A 190 -3.72 10.23 -5.37
C GLY A 190 -5.05 9.86 -6.01
N ARG A 191 -6.11 9.84 -5.20
CA ARG A 191 -7.47 9.66 -5.69
C ARG A 191 -8.03 10.99 -6.22
N ASP A 192 -9.08 10.92 -7.02
CA ASP A 192 -9.72 12.12 -7.56
C ASP A 192 -10.25 13.06 -6.46
N ASP A 193 -10.84 12.49 -5.40
CA ASP A 193 -11.31 13.23 -4.22
C ASP A 193 -10.19 13.87 -3.39
N GLU A 194 -8.93 13.54 -3.67
CA GLU A 194 -7.75 14.11 -3.00
C GLU A 194 -7.13 15.27 -3.77
N ARG A 195 -7.55 15.51 -5.03
CA ARG A 195 -7.02 16.58 -5.88
C ARG A 195 -7.03 17.97 -5.22
N PRO A 196 -8.07 18.40 -4.48
CA PRO A 196 -8.05 19.68 -3.77
C PRO A 196 -6.93 19.79 -2.73
N MET A 197 -6.55 18.67 -2.09
CA MET A 197 -5.51 18.65 -1.05
C MET A 197 -4.09 18.82 -1.61
N VAL A 198 -3.90 18.48 -2.89
CA VAL A 198 -2.58 18.44 -3.54
C VAL A 198 -2.43 19.50 -4.63
N PHE A 199 -3.44 20.36 -4.81
CA PHE A 199 -3.46 21.37 -5.86
C PHE A 199 -2.23 22.30 -5.83
N ASN A 200 -1.86 22.79 -4.63
CA ASN A 200 -0.69 23.65 -4.48
C ASN A 200 0.60 22.91 -4.83
N LEU A 201 0.77 21.67 -4.35
CA LEU A 201 1.91 20.83 -4.67
C LEU A 201 2.03 20.57 -6.19
N ILE A 202 0.92 20.27 -6.86
CA ILE A 202 0.87 20.08 -8.33
C ILE A 202 1.27 21.37 -9.05
N SER A 203 0.86 22.53 -8.54
CA SER A 203 1.11 23.84 -9.14
C SER A 203 2.55 24.32 -8.94
N ASP A 204 3.20 23.92 -7.85
CA ASP A 204 4.60 24.25 -7.55
C ASP A 204 5.61 23.50 -8.45
N ILE A 205 5.18 22.41 -9.09
CA ILE A 205 6.05 21.58 -9.94
C ILE A 205 5.96 22.08 -11.40
N PRO A 206 7.11 22.43 -12.04
CA PRO A 206 7.15 22.84 -13.45
C PRO A 206 6.49 21.81 -14.36
N GLU A 207 5.70 22.28 -15.33
CA GLU A 207 4.86 21.43 -16.19
C GLU A 207 5.68 20.37 -16.94
N GLU A 208 6.88 20.72 -17.41
CA GLU A 208 7.76 19.83 -18.17
C GLU A 208 8.30 18.67 -17.32
N ARG A 209 8.35 18.86 -15.98
CA ARG A 209 8.82 17.86 -15.02
C ARG A 209 7.68 17.14 -14.32
N ARG A 210 6.43 17.55 -14.53
CA ARG A 210 5.27 17.05 -13.81
C ARG A 210 4.63 15.85 -14.50
N ILE A 211 4.28 14.83 -13.71
CA ILE A 211 3.46 13.69 -14.13
C ILE A 211 2.26 13.62 -13.16
N ASP A 212 1.14 14.24 -13.55
CA ASP A 212 -0.07 14.25 -12.73
C ASP A 212 -0.90 12.97 -12.93
N LEU A 213 -0.86 12.08 -11.94
CA LEU A 213 -1.58 10.81 -11.95
C LEU A 213 -2.78 10.81 -11.00
N VAL A 214 -3.11 11.95 -10.39
CA VAL A 214 -4.15 12.07 -9.36
C VAL A 214 -5.53 11.85 -10.00
N GLY A 215 -6.26 10.84 -9.53
CA GLY A 215 -7.58 10.48 -10.06
C GLY A 215 -7.56 9.74 -11.41
N ASN A 216 -6.38 9.48 -11.98
CA ASN A 216 -6.24 8.92 -13.33
C ASN A 216 -5.93 7.42 -13.34
N LEU A 217 -5.72 6.79 -12.17
CA LEU A 217 -5.28 5.40 -12.04
C LEU A 217 -6.13 4.64 -11.03
N ASP A 218 -6.40 3.37 -11.32
CA ASP A 218 -6.72 2.40 -10.29
C ASP A 218 -5.45 1.95 -9.53
N LEU A 219 -5.61 1.17 -8.46
CA LEU A 219 -4.48 0.78 -7.63
C LEU A 219 -3.47 -0.14 -8.32
N LEU A 220 -3.92 -0.99 -9.26
CA LEU A 220 -3.03 -1.90 -9.95
C LEU A 220 -2.21 -1.15 -11.02
N GLN A 221 -2.84 -0.19 -11.69
CA GLN A 221 -2.17 0.75 -12.58
C GLN A 221 -1.18 1.64 -11.83
N ALA A 222 -1.53 2.10 -10.62
CA ALA A 222 -0.61 2.83 -9.75
C ALA A 222 0.60 1.98 -9.37
N TYR A 223 0.41 0.69 -9.03
CA TYR A 223 1.49 -0.26 -8.80
C TYR A 223 2.42 -0.41 -10.03
N ALA A 224 1.86 -0.55 -11.23
CA ALA A 224 2.65 -0.63 -12.46
C ALA A 224 3.45 0.66 -12.71
N CYS A 225 2.87 1.83 -12.47
CA CYS A 225 3.58 3.11 -12.55
C CYS A 225 4.70 3.22 -11.51
N LEU A 226 4.46 2.78 -10.27
CA LEU A 226 5.45 2.82 -9.19
C LEU A 226 6.71 2.00 -9.53
N LYS A 227 6.57 0.83 -10.17
CA LYS A 227 7.72 0.04 -10.66
C LYS A 227 8.65 0.79 -11.61
N ARG A 228 8.19 1.89 -12.21
CA ARG A 228 8.96 2.73 -13.15
C ARG A 228 9.56 3.96 -12.48
N CYS A 229 9.31 4.16 -11.20
CA CYS A 229 9.87 5.25 -10.41
C CYS A 229 11.20 4.83 -9.76
N SER A 230 12.04 5.81 -9.47
CA SER A 230 13.36 5.60 -8.84
C SER A 230 13.30 5.71 -7.31
N LEU A 231 12.35 6.49 -6.78
CA LEU A 231 12.17 6.72 -5.35
C LEU A 231 10.70 7.05 -5.08
N TYR A 232 10.16 6.55 -3.98
CA TYR A 232 8.88 7.00 -3.43
C TYR A 232 9.09 7.78 -2.13
N VAL A 233 8.35 8.88 -1.99
CA VAL A 233 8.17 9.58 -0.71
C VAL A 233 6.68 9.83 -0.48
N GLY A 234 6.16 9.47 0.69
CA GLY A 234 4.77 9.74 1.00
C GLY A 234 4.36 9.39 2.42
N ASN A 235 3.12 9.73 2.77
CA ASN A 235 2.58 9.48 4.10
C ASN A 235 2.25 7.99 4.34
N ASP A 236 2.05 7.62 5.61
CA ASP A 236 1.41 6.37 6.06
C ASP A 236 0.05 6.13 5.37
N SER A 237 0.08 5.38 4.26
CA SER A 237 -1.06 5.18 3.37
C SER A 237 -0.99 3.82 2.65
N GLY A 238 -2.09 3.43 1.99
CA GLY A 238 -2.07 2.24 1.13
C GLY A 238 -1.08 2.35 -0.02
N LEU A 239 -0.87 3.55 -0.57
CA LEU A 239 0.06 3.79 -1.67
C LEU A 239 1.52 3.57 -1.25
N MET A 240 1.88 3.90 -0.02
CA MET A 240 3.19 3.59 0.55
C MET A 240 3.47 2.08 0.55
N HIS A 241 2.48 1.25 0.90
CA HIS A 241 2.63 -0.20 0.82
C HIS A 241 2.74 -0.70 -0.63
N LEU A 242 2.06 -0.07 -1.59
CA LEU A 242 2.24 -0.39 -3.02
C LEU A 242 3.64 -0.06 -3.50
N ALA A 243 4.18 1.09 -3.10
CA ALA A 243 5.54 1.49 -3.46
C ALA A 243 6.56 0.49 -2.92
N ALA A 244 6.42 0.09 -1.65
CA ALA A 244 7.28 -0.93 -1.04
C ALA A 244 7.20 -2.28 -1.79
N ALA A 245 5.98 -2.75 -2.09
CA ALA A 245 5.75 -3.98 -2.84
C ALA A 245 6.24 -3.93 -4.31
N SER A 246 6.48 -2.73 -4.84
CA SER A 246 7.02 -2.53 -6.19
C SER A 246 8.55 -2.67 -6.24
N GLY A 247 9.20 -2.78 -5.08
CA GLY A 247 10.65 -2.96 -4.96
C GLY A 247 11.47 -1.68 -5.09
N ILE A 248 10.83 -0.51 -5.22
CA ILE A 248 11.53 0.78 -5.28
C ILE A 248 11.89 1.27 -3.87
N PRO A 249 12.97 2.06 -3.71
CA PRO A 249 13.25 2.80 -2.50
C PRO A 249 12.02 3.58 -2.03
N THR A 250 11.54 3.26 -0.83
CA THR A 250 10.29 3.80 -0.28
C THR A 250 10.56 4.48 1.05
N LEU A 251 10.50 5.81 1.07
CA LEU A 251 10.55 6.62 2.28
C LEU A 251 9.13 6.92 2.76
N ALA A 252 8.80 6.42 3.94
CA ALA A 252 7.51 6.65 4.56
C ALA A 252 7.58 7.74 5.64
N LEU A 253 6.63 8.67 5.59
CA LEU A 253 6.49 9.75 6.55
C LEU A 253 5.36 9.41 7.54
N PHE A 254 5.72 9.32 8.82
CA PHE A 254 4.82 8.93 9.90
C PHE A 254 4.62 10.08 10.90
N GLY A 255 3.40 10.20 11.40
CA GLY A 255 3.08 11.10 12.50
C GLY A 255 2.47 10.33 13.67
N PRO A 256 1.14 10.39 13.84
CA PRO A 256 0.47 9.84 15.03
C PRO A 256 0.32 8.32 15.01
N THR A 257 0.68 7.63 13.93
CA THR A 257 0.53 6.17 13.84
C THR A 257 1.79 5.41 14.26
N PRO A 258 1.62 4.22 14.86
CA PRO A 258 2.74 3.37 15.22
C PRO A 258 3.31 2.70 13.96
N ASP A 259 4.42 3.23 13.47
CA ASP A 259 5.30 2.63 12.46
C ASP A 259 5.74 1.21 12.83
N LEU A 260 5.92 0.89 14.12
CA LEU A 260 6.16 -0.48 14.58
C LEU A 260 5.13 -1.48 14.04
N LEU A 261 3.89 -1.05 13.79
CA LEU A 261 2.83 -1.92 13.28
C LEU A 261 2.64 -1.79 11.76
N TYR A 262 2.77 -0.59 11.21
CA TYR A 262 2.34 -0.24 9.85
C TYR A 262 3.46 0.19 8.91
N ALA A 263 4.73 0.13 9.32
CA ALA A 263 5.84 0.46 8.45
C ALA A 263 5.77 -0.33 7.12
N PRO A 264 6.22 0.28 6.00
CA PRO A 264 6.38 -0.45 4.75
C PRO A 264 7.30 -1.66 4.96
N TRP A 265 7.04 -2.74 4.23
CA TRP A 265 7.81 -3.98 4.29
C TRP A 265 8.58 -4.19 2.99
N GLY A 266 9.85 -4.56 3.12
CA GLY A 266 10.77 -4.81 2.01
C GLY A 266 12.16 -4.23 2.30
N ASP A 267 13.17 -4.74 1.59
CA ASP A 267 14.59 -4.42 1.82
C ASP A 267 14.92 -2.92 1.67
N TYR A 268 14.21 -2.23 0.78
CA TYR A 268 14.50 -0.83 0.42
C TYR A 268 13.49 0.14 1.00
N THR A 269 13.20 -0.03 2.28
CA THR A 269 12.23 0.80 3.00
C THR A 269 12.88 1.58 4.14
N SER A 270 12.33 2.76 4.43
CA SER A 270 12.74 3.58 5.56
C SER A 270 11.55 4.37 6.10
N VAL A 271 11.58 4.68 7.39
CA VAL A 271 10.58 5.49 8.07
C VAL A 271 11.25 6.72 8.66
N VAL A 272 10.66 7.89 8.42
CA VAL A 272 10.94 9.11 9.17
C VAL A 272 9.66 9.52 9.87
N ARG A 273 9.76 9.88 11.14
CA ARG A 273 8.60 10.22 11.96
C ARG A 273 8.74 11.53 12.70
N THR A 274 7.61 12.05 13.18
CA THR A 274 7.52 13.16 14.13
C THR A 274 8.32 12.90 15.40
N LYS A 275 8.81 13.97 16.04
CA LYS A 275 9.64 13.87 17.25
C LYS A 275 8.86 13.39 18.48
N ALA A 276 7.59 13.76 18.59
CA ALA A 276 6.72 13.35 19.69
C ALA A 276 6.15 11.93 19.46
N GLY A 277 5.95 11.20 20.55
CA GLY A 277 5.33 9.87 20.54
C GLY A 277 3.81 9.94 20.39
N MET A 278 3.17 8.80 20.10
CA MET A 278 1.71 8.70 19.90
C MET A 278 0.90 9.23 21.09
N GLU A 279 1.38 8.97 22.32
CA GLU A 279 0.71 9.36 23.57
C GLU A 279 0.71 10.87 23.80
N GLU A 280 1.65 11.59 23.19
CA GLU A 280 1.83 13.05 23.35
C GLU A 280 1.21 13.85 22.19
N ILE A 281 0.97 13.20 21.04
CA ILE A 281 0.55 13.86 19.80
C ILE A 281 -0.97 14.07 19.71
N PHE A 282 -1.77 13.25 20.39
CA PHE A 282 -3.23 13.39 20.29
C PHE A 282 -3.75 14.45 21.27
N PRO A 283 -4.40 15.52 20.78
CA PRO A 283 -5.09 16.46 21.66
C PRO A 283 -6.31 15.79 22.32
N GLU A 284 -6.74 16.28 23.49
CA GLU A 284 -7.89 15.75 24.27
C GLU A 284 -9.20 15.64 23.46
N LYS A 285 -9.34 16.40 22.36
CA LYS A 285 -10.51 16.39 21.46
C LYS A 285 -10.15 15.96 20.02
N PHE A 286 -9.28 14.97 19.86
CA PHE A 286 -8.89 14.47 18.55
C PHE A 286 -10.08 13.87 17.77
N ASP A 287 -10.27 14.34 16.53
CA ASP A 287 -11.19 13.76 15.56
C ASP A 287 -10.43 13.45 14.27
N HIS A 288 -10.36 12.16 13.93
CA HIS A 288 -9.76 11.65 12.70
C HIS A 288 -10.28 12.29 11.40
N ARG A 289 -11.44 12.96 11.41
CA ARG A 289 -12.03 13.65 10.25
C ARG A 289 -11.79 15.15 10.22
N ALA A 290 -11.66 15.79 11.39
CA ALA A 290 -11.69 17.25 11.52
C ALA A 290 -10.37 17.84 12.03
N SER A 291 -9.55 17.05 12.74
CA SER A 291 -8.27 17.52 13.27
C SER A 291 -7.28 17.82 12.14
N ASP A 292 -6.51 18.89 12.31
CA ASP A 292 -5.45 19.28 11.38
C ASP A 292 -4.26 18.30 11.41
N SER A 293 -3.27 18.51 10.53
CA SER A 293 -2.06 17.69 10.49
C SER A 293 -1.37 17.64 11.85
N LEU A 294 -0.94 16.44 12.25
CA LEU A 294 -0.12 16.21 13.44
C LEU A 294 1.34 15.92 13.07
N MET A 295 1.74 16.26 11.84
CA MET A 295 3.07 15.97 11.30
C MET A 295 4.03 17.16 11.33
N ASP A 296 3.65 18.28 11.95
CA ASP A 296 4.39 19.54 11.89
C ASP A 296 5.79 19.47 12.53
N SER A 297 6.05 18.51 13.42
CA SER A 297 7.40 18.31 14.00
C SER A 297 8.36 17.49 13.12
N LEU A 298 7.86 16.90 12.03
CA LEU A 298 8.68 16.23 11.01
C LEU A 298 9.15 17.31 10.02
N SER A 299 10.41 17.72 10.12
CA SER A 299 10.96 18.78 9.25
C SER A 299 11.43 18.25 7.90
N VAL A 300 11.59 19.14 6.92
CA VAL A 300 12.12 18.76 5.60
C VAL A 300 13.52 18.18 5.71
N GLU A 301 14.37 18.70 6.61
CA GLU A 301 15.73 18.20 6.85
C GLU A 301 15.71 16.75 7.36
N MET A 302 14.75 16.40 8.21
CA MET A 302 14.59 15.02 8.69
C MET A 302 14.23 14.07 7.54
N ALA A 303 13.27 14.48 6.69
CA ALA A 303 12.85 13.71 5.54
C ALA A 303 13.98 13.59 4.49
N GLU A 304 14.67 14.68 4.20
CA GLU A 304 15.82 14.74 3.28
C GLU A 304 16.95 13.82 3.75
N LYS A 305 17.32 13.89 5.03
CA LYS A 305 18.32 12.97 5.60
C LYS A 305 17.88 11.51 5.44
N GLY A 306 16.62 11.21 5.78
CA GLY A 306 16.07 9.85 5.63
C GLY A 306 16.08 9.36 4.18
N ALA A 307 15.78 10.24 3.21
CA ALA A 307 15.87 9.94 1.79
C ALA A 307 17.31 9.65 1.35
N ASN A 308 18.27 10.48 1.79
CA ASN A 308 19.70 10.30 1.49
C ASN A 308 20.24 8.98 2.05
N ASP A 309 19.94 8.68 3.31
CA ASP A 309 20.38 7.44 3.98
C ASP A 309 19.76 6.20 3.30
N LEU A 310 18.48 6.27 2.92
CA LEU A 310 17.81 5.21 2.16
C LEU A 310 18.44 5.03 0.78
N TRP A 311 18.67 6.12 0.06
CA TRP A 311 19.24 6.09 -1.30
C TRP A 311 20.66 5.51 -1.31
N ARG A 312 21.49 5.89 -0.34
CA ARG A 312 22.84 5.33 -0.17
C ARG A 312 22.79 3.81 0.02
N ARG A 313 21.99 3.32 0.97
CA ARG A 313 21.83 1.87 1.20
C ARG A 313 21.32 1.13 -0.04
N PHE A 314 20.38 1.74 -0.77
CA PHE A 314 19.87 1.15 -2.01
C PHE A 314 20.97 1.02 -3.07
N LYS A 315 21.77 2.08 -3.27
CA LYS A 315 22.90 2.08 -4.22
C LYS A 315 23.95 1.03 -3.86
N GLU A 316 24.33 0.94 -2.59
CA GLU A 316 25.28 -0.06 -2.08
C GLU A 316 24.81 -1.51 -2.32
N SER A 317 23.49 -1.76 -2.28
CA SER A 317 22.94 -3.10 -2.54
C SER A 317 22.91 -3.53 -4.02
N LYS A 318 23.19 -2.60 -4.94
CA LYS A 318 23.18 -2.83 -6.40
C LYS A 318 24.58 -2.94 -6.99
N GLU A 319 25.62 -2.72 -6.18
CA GLU A 319 27.04 -2.88 -6.50
C GLU A 319 27.53 -4.27 -6.09
#